data_AF-A0A5C6CNT3-F1
#
_entry.id   AF-A0A5C6CNT3-F1
#
_cell.length_a   1.000
_cell.length_b   1.000
_cell.length_c   1.000
_cell.angle_alpha   90.00
_cell.angle_beta   90.00
_cell.angle_gamma   90.00
#
_symmetry.space_group_name_H-M   'P 1'
#
loop_
_entity.id
_entity.type
_entity.pdbx_description
1 polymer ?
#
loop_
_entity_poly.entity_id
_entity_poly.type
_entity_poly.pdbx_seq_one_letter_code
_entity_poly.pdbx_strand_id
1 'polypeptide(L)'
;MRFSSFLVSFAFFVCTILTATNCWAQLTSPQIGWQTQLSTLAHGVSGMVTILDEDSIQVDNFTYDGGGISVFFYLGMDDTQSSFIAGIPIGPQLKGTTFDGTQSPLVYDLPLGNTLEGLNAISVWCVAATASFGSGSFAAAPGLSADFDEDGDVDGHDFLIWQRGAASGATLSDWQSQYGDVLPNLTAVPEPSGVLIAAMMLLLWISYCRQ
;
A
#
# COMPACT_ATOMS: atom_id res chain seq x y z
N MET A 1 -9.91 76.27 5.27
CA MET A 1 -9.07 76.02 4.07
C MET A 1 -7.80 75.35 4.57
N ARG A 2 -7.71 74.01 4.62
CA ARG A 2 -7.37 73.04 3.55
C ARG A 2 -5.92 72.51 3.76
N PHE A 3 -5.84 71.19 3.93
CA PHE A 3 -4.73 70.24 3.68
C PHE A 3 -3.67 69.88 4.74
N SER A 4 -3.31 68.58 4.66
CA SER A 4 -2.24 67.77 5.30
C SER A 4 -2.56 67.11 6.66
N SER A 5 -2.40 65.81 6.89
CA SER A 5 -1.62 64.78 6.17
C SER A 5 -2.24 63.39 6.33
N PHE A 6 -2.29 62.70 5.20
CA PHE A 6 -2.72 61.32 5.00
C PHE A 6 -1.77 60.32 5.70
N LEU A 7 -2.39 59.36 6.38
CA LEU A 7 -2.07 57.92 6.42
C LEU A 7 -0.69 57.51 5.87
N VAL A 8 0.24 57.22 6.78
CA VAL A 8 1.37 56.33 6.51
C VAL A 8 1.18 55.11 7.39
N SER A 9 0.68 54.02 6.81
CA SER A 9 0.91 52.68 7.35
C SER A 9 0.88 51.66 6.21
N PHE A 10 2.06 51.47 5.63
CA PHE A 10 2.63 50.19 5.21
C PHE A 10 1.67 49.18 4.54
N ALA A 11 1.23 49.51 3.33
CA ALA A 11 1.00 48.48 2.33
C ALA A 11 2.32 48.26 1.59
N PHE A 12 2.98 47.11 1.80
CA PHE A 12 3.78 46.36 0.82
C PHE A 12 4.60 45.26 1.54
N PHE A 13 4.66 44.09 0.90
CA PHE A 13 5.68 43.03 1.06
C PHE A 13 5.44 41.91 2.09
N VAL A 14 4.67 40.88 1.67
CA VAL A 14 5.08 39.46 1.54
C VAL A 14 3.99 38.82 0.64
N CYS A 15 4.11 38.87 -0.69
CA CYS A 15 4.80 37.88 -1.52
C CYS A 15 4.56 36.43 -1.05
N THR A 16 3.47 35.86 -1.55
CA THR A 16 3.36 34.50 -2.07
C THR A 16 4.42 33.51 -1.59
N ILE A 17 4.11 32.73 -0.56
CA ILE A 17 4.60 31.36 -0.47
C ILE A 17 3.36 30.46 -0.44
N LEU A 18 2.83 30.22 -1.64
CA LEU A 18 2.30 28.91 -1.96
C LEU A 18 3.51 27.96 -1.84
N THR A 19 3.73 27.35 -0.68
CA THR A 19 4.16 25.96 -0.74
C THR A 19 2.86 25.20 -0.93
N ALA A 20 2.43 25.07 -2.19
CA ALA A 20 1.92 23.78 -2.58
C ALA A 20 3.05 22.83 -2.19
N THR A 21 2.93 22.20 -1.02
CA THR A 21 3.57 20.92 -0.83
C THR A 21 3.12 20.15 -2.04
N ASN A 22 4.06 19.90 -2.94
CA ASN A 22 3.93 18.77 -3.82
C ASN A 22 3.74 17.62 -2.85
N CYS A 23 2.47 17.30 -2.56
CA CYS A 23 2.12 15.93 -2.25
C CYS A 23 2.64 15.26 -3.50
N TRP A 24 3.85 14.71 -3.43
CA TRP A 24 4.23 13.65 -4.33
C TRP A 24 2.99 12.78 -4.30
N ALA A 25 2.31 12.64 -5.44
CA ALA A 25 1.32 11.60 -5.55
C ALA A 25 2.09 10.38 -5.08
N GLN A 26 1.79 9.92 -3.87
CA GLN A 26 2.35 8.70 -3.35
C GLN A 26 1.96 7.72 -4.45
N LEU A 27 2.95 7.15 -5.13
CA LEU A 27 2.73 6.15 -6.17
C LEU A 27 2.19 4.93 -5.42
N THR A 28 0.94 5.03 -5.00
CA THR A 28 0.20 3.92 -4.43
C THR A 28 -0.16 3.09 -5.64
N SER A 29 0.68 2.08 -5.90
CA SER A 29 0.31 1.04 -6.86
C SER A 29 -1.08 0.54 -6.48
N PRO A 30 -2.00 0.36 -7.44
CA PRO A 30 -3.34 -0.20 -7.17
C PRO A 30 -3.27 -1.64 -6.62
N GLN A 31 -2.08 -2.24 -6.57
CA GLN A 31 -1.84 -3.61 -6.15
C GLN A 31 -1.36 -3.69 -4.70
N ILE A 32 -1.22 -2.56 -3.98
CA ILE A 32 -0.89 -2.58 -2.55
C ILE A 32 -1.97 -3.37 -1.81
N GLY A 33 -1.55 -4.32 -0.97
CA GLY A 33 -2.46 -5.23 -0.26
C GLY A 33 -2.88 -6.46 -1.07
N TRP A 34 -2.63 -6.53 -2.37
CA TRP A 34 -2.90 -7.75 -3.15
C TRP A 34 -2.08 -8.93 -2.65
N GLN A 35 -2.70 -10.11 -2.71
CA GLN A 35 -2.14 -11.34 -2.18
C GLN A 35 -2.16 -12.49 -3.19
N THR A 36 -1.31 -13.47 -2.94
CA THR A 36 -1.40 -14.76 -3.59
C THR A 36 -0.89 -15.88 -2.68
N GLN A 37 -1.56 -17.03 -2.73
CA GLN A 37 -1.10 -18.24 -2.08
C GLN A 37 -0.20 -19.01 -3.04
N LEU A 38 1.06 -19.26 -2.65
CA LEU A 38 1.97 -20.08 -3.45
C LEU A 38 1.43 -21.50 -3.58
N SER A 39 1.30 -21.96 -4.82
CA SER A 39 1.07 -23.37 -5.12
C SER A 39 2.25 -24.24 -4.69
N THR A 40 1.99 -25.52 -4.41
CA THR A 40 3.04 -26.48 -4.04
C THR A 40 3.33 -27.43 -5.19
N LEU A 41 4.37 -27.13 -5.97
CA LEU A 41 4.77 -27.97 -7.11
C LEU A 41 5.96 -28.87 -6.78
N ALA A 42 6.95 -28.35 -6.07
CA ALA A 42 8.15 -29.08 -5.65
C ALA A 42 8.73 -28.50 -4.37
N HIS A 43 9.63 -29.26 -3.74
CA HIS A 43 10.46 -28.79 -2.61
C HIS A 43 9.68 -28.25 -1.39
N GLY A 44 8.43 -28.68 -1.25
CA GLY A 44 7.56 -28.24 -0.15
C GLY A 44 7.28 -26.74 -0.16
N VAL A 45 7.30 -26.08 -1.32
CA VAL A 45 7.00 -24.64 -1.40
C VAL A 45 5.54 -24.38 -1.03
N SER A 46 5.34 -23.50 -0.06
CA SER A 46 4.05 -22.87 0.25
C SER A 46 4.30 -21.54 0.95
N GLY A 47 3.25 -20.74 1.12
CA GLY A 47 3.28 -19.46 1.82
C GLY A 47 2.31 -18.48 1.19
N MET A 48 1.93 -17.46 1.95
CA MET A 48 1.13 -16.34 1.44
C MET A 48 2.08 -15.21 1.07
N VAL A 49 1.89 -14.59 -0.08
CA VAL A 49 2.66 -13.41 -0.50
C VAL A 49 1.73 -12.22 -0.53
N THR A 50 2.15 -11.10 0.05
CA THR A 50 1.40 -9.83 0.11
C THR A 50 2.26 -8.71 -0.48
N ILE A 51 1.68 -7.84 -1.30
CA ILE A 51 2.32 -6.61 -1.74
C ILE A 51 2.19 -5.55 -0.63
N LEU A 52 3.31 -5.05 -0.12
CA LEU A 52 3.31 -4.07 0.98
C LEU A 52 3.25 -2.63 0.48
N ASP A 53 3.98 -2.32 -0.59
CA ASP A 53 4.07 -0.99 -1.19
C ASP A 53 4.50 -1.09 -2.67
N GLU A 54 5.04 -0.01 -3.25
CA GLU A 54 5.42 0.07 -4.67
C GLU A 54 6.58 -0.86 -5.04
N ASP A 55 7.47 -1.18 -4.10
CA ASP A 55 8.69 -1.94 -4.35
C ASP A 55 8.99 -3.01 -3.32
N SER A 56 8.05 -3.35 -2.43
CA SER A 56 8.25 -4.35 -1.38
C SER A 56 7.13 -5.39 -1.31
N ILE A 57 7.53 -6.63 -1.09
CA ILE A 57 6.60 -7.74 -0.80
C ILE A 57 6.92 -8.39 0.56
N GLN A 58 5.91 -9.04 1.14
CA GLN A 58 6.03 -9.90 2.30
C GLN A 58 5.64 -11.34 1.95
N VAL A 59 6.39 -12.32 2.48
CA VAL A 59 6.06 -13.75 2.40
C VAL A 59 5.86 -14.31 3.81
N ASP A 60 4.62 -14.72 4.09
CA ASP A 60 4.18 -15.30 5.35
C ASP A 60 4.12 -16.82 5.30
N ASN A 61 4.41 -17.47 6.43
CA ASN A 61 4.37 -18.92 6.61
C ASN A 61 5.10 -19.70 5.49
N PHE A 62 6.22 -19.14 5.01
CA PHE A 62 6.94 -19.71 3.88
C PHE A 62 7.56 -21.07 4.25
N THR A 63 7.32 -22.08 3.42
CA THR A 63 7.95 -23.40 3.57
C THR A 63 8.82 -23.69 2.35
N TYR A 64 9.99 -24.27 2.55
CA TYR A 64 10.89 -24.71 1.49
C TYR A 64 11.99 -25.61 2.05
N ASP A 65 12.27 -26.74 1.40
CA ASP A 65 13.22 -27.76 1.88
C ASP A 65 14.71 -27.45 1.62
N GLY A 66 15.03 -26.35 0.94
CA GLY A 66 16.41 -25.96 0.63
C GLY A 66 17.07 -26.73 -0.52
N GLY A 67 16.39 -27.71 -1.12
CA GLY A 67 16.95 -28.73 -2.02
C GLY A 67 17.20 -28.30 -3.47
N GLY A 68 16.98 -27.02 -3.80
CA GLY A 68 17.15 -26.48 -5.14
C GLY A 68 18.60 -26.12 -5.48
N ILE A 69 18.87 -25.84 -6.75
CA ILE A 69 20.24 -25.59 -7.25
C ILE A 69 20.54 -24.09 -7.34
N SER A 70 19.62 -23.30 -7.89
CA SER A 70 19.70 -21.85 -8.00
C SER A 70 18.29 -21.27 -7.94
N VAL A 71 17.81 -20.98 -6.74
CA VAL A 71 16.43 -20.63 -6.42
C VAL A 71 16.34 -19.23 -5.84
N PHE A 72 15.41 -18.44 -6.35
CA PHE A 72 15.04 -17.13 -5.82
C PHE A 72 13.52 -17.00 -5.87
N PHE A 73 12.98 -15.98 -5.19
CA PHE A 73 11.68 -15.46 -5.56
C PHE A 73 11.83 -14.66 -6.88
N TYR A 74 10.94 -14.90 -7.83
CA TYR A 74 10.91 -14.25 -9.13
C TYR A 74 9.55 -13.61 -9.34
N LEU A 75 9.57 -12.33 -9.74
CA LEU A 75 8.38 -11.62 -10.16
C LEU A 75 8.25 -11.66 -11.68
N GLY A 76 7.02 -11.80 -12.17
CA GLY A 76 6.69 -11.84 -13.59
C GLY A 76 5.37 -11.15 -13.90
N MET A 77 5.15 -10.83 -15.17
CA MET A 77 3.92 -10.17 -15.62
C MET A 77 2.68 -11.07 -15.49
N ASP A 78 2.88 -12.39 -15.60
CA ASP A 78 1.85 -13.42 -15.52
C ASP A 78 2.43 -14.67 -14.85
N ASP A 79 1.58 -15.54 -14.29
CA ASP A 79 1.99 -16.85 -13.75
C ASP A 79 2.24 -17.86 -14.88
N THR A 80 3.29 -17.59 -15.66
CA THR A 80 3.72 -18.43 -16.78
C THR A 80 5.22 -18.60 -16.80
N GLN A 81 5.68 -19.74 -17.32
CA GLN A 81 7.11 -20.03 -17.46
C GLN A 81 7.85 -18.95 -18.27
N SER A 82 7.26 -18.45 -19.35
CA SER A 82 7.84 -17.38 -20.17
C SER A 82 8.02 -16.07 -19.41
N SER A 83 7.02 -15.71 -18.60
CA SER A 83 7.07 -14.47 -17.80
C SER A 83 8.12 -14.56 -16.70
N PHE A 84 8.32 -15.73 -16.06
CA PHE A 84 9.39 -15.91 -15.07
C PHE A 84 10.79 -16.00 -15.68
N ILE A 85 10.94 -16.53 -16.90
CA ILE A 85 12.23 -16.50 -17.63
C ILE A 85 12.67 -15.05 -17.91
N ALA A 86 11.72 -14.17 -18.25
CA ALA A 86 11.95 -12.74 -18.44
C ALA A 86 11.80 -11.91 -17.14
N GLY A 87 11.55 -12.59 -16.02
CA GLY A 87 11.18 -11.98 -14.75
C GLY A 87 12.35 -11.41 -13.96
N ILE A 88 12.04 -10.84 -12.81
CA ILE A 88 13.00 -10.16 -11.95
C ILE A 88 13.20 -10.98 -10.67
N PRO A 89 14.44 -11.42 -10.36
CA PRO A 89 14.73 -12.05 -9.07
C PRO A 89 14.71 -11.01 -7.94
N ILE A 90 14.15 -11.39 -6.80
CA ILE A 90 14.15 -10.60 -5.58
C ILE A 90 14.72 -11.41 -4.40
N GLY A 91 15.25 -10.71 -3.41
CA GLY A 91 15.83 -11.32 -2.22
C GLY A 91 17.11 -12.15 -2.49
N PRO A 92 17.59 -12.90 -1.49
CA PRO A 92 18.79 -13.70 -1.59
C PRO A 92 18.54 -15.04 -2.31
N GLN A 93 19.65 -15.68 -2.72
CA GLN A 93 19.66 -17.08 -3.16
C GLN A 93 19.17 -17.99 -2.03
N LEU A 94 18.17 -18.82 -2.29
CA LEU A 94 17.54 -19.69 -1.28
C LEU A 94 18.20 -21.06 -1.14
N LYS A 95 19.15 -21.42 -2.01
CA LYS A 95 19.84 -22.71 -1.98
C LYS A 95 20.39 -23.04 -0.60
N GLY A 96 20.04 -24.22 -0.09
CA GLY A 96 20.55 -24.76 1.17
C GLY A 96 19.93 -24.14 2.42
N THR A 97 19.09 -23.10 2.28
CA THR A 97 18.32 -22.53 3.37
C THR A 97 16.97 -23.22 3.46
N THR A 98 16.63 -23.72 4.64
CA THR A 98 15.35 -24.37 4.91
C THR A 98 14.39 -23.42 5.61
N PHE A 99 13.13 -23.45 5.22
CA PHE A 99 12.05 -22.71 5.85
C PHE A 99 10.92 -23.68 6.22
N ASP A 100 10.41 -23.60 7.44
CA ASP A 100 9.39 -24.51 7.97
C ASP A 100 8.04 -23.82 8.23
N GLY A 101 7.94 -22.54 7.88
CA GLY A 101 6.75 -21.72 8.04
C GLY A 101 6.61 -21.08 9.42
N THR A 102 7.55 -21.33 10.33
CA THR A 102 7.51 -20.77 11.71
C THR A 102 8.40 -19.54 11.89
N GLN A 103 9.26 -19.24 10.91
CA GLN A 103 10.10 -18.05 10.92
C GLN A 103 9.26 -16.76 10.81
N SER A 104 9.87 -15.62 11.18
CA SER A 104 9.30 -14.31 10.91
C SER A 104 9.04 -14.10 9.41
N PRO A 105 8.03 -13.30 9.03
CA PRO A 105 7.74 -13.02 7.63
C PRO A 105 8.97 -12.53 6.88
N LEU A 106 9.15 -13.00 5.66
CA LEU A 106 10.25 -12.58 4.79
C LEU A 106 9.81 -11.33 4.05
N VAL A 107 10.54 -10.23 4.19
CA VAL A 107 10.26 -8.99 3.46
C VAL A 107 11.39 -8.74 2.48
N TYR A 108 11.03 -8.51 1.22
CA TYR A 108 12.00 -8.27 0.15
C TYR A 108 11.61 -7.09 -0.71
N ASP A 109 12.57 -6.17 -0.82
CA ASP A 109 12.50 -5.04 -1.73
C ASP A 109 12.92 -5.49 -3.14
N LEU A 110 12.34 -4.86 -4.15
CA LEU A 110 12.74 -5.00 -5.55
C LEU A 110 14.10 -4.33 -5.79
N PRO A 111 14.84 -4.74 -6.84
CA PRO A 111 16.09 -4.07 -7.19
C PRO A 111 15.86 -2.59 -7.52
N LEU A 112 16.78 -1.72 -7.09
CA LEU A 112 16.68 -0.26 -7.26
C LEU A 112 16.18 0.16 -8.65
N GLY A 113 15.13 0.98 -8.66
CA GLY A 113 14.53 1.53 -9.88
C GLY A 113 13.49 0.63 -10.55
N ASN A 114 13.18 -0.53 -9.97
CA ASN A 114 12.01 -1.32 -10.36
C ASN A 114 10.84 -1.01 -9.42
N THR A 115 9.63 -1.19 -9.93
CA THR A 115 8.38 -1.11 -9.19
C THR A 115 7.59 -2.38 -9.45
N LEU A 116 6.59 -2.65 -8.62
CA LEU A 116 5.67 -3.77 -8.80
C LEU A 116 4.64 -3.54 -9.93
N GLU A 117 4.65 -2.36 -10.56
CA GLU A 117 3.74 -2.04 -11.67
C GLU A 117 3.91 -3.03 -12.83
N GLY A 118 2.84 -3.78 -13.12
CA GLY A 118 2.82 -4.77 -14.19
C GLY A 118 3.45 -6.11 -13.84
N LEU A 119 3.88 -6.33 -12.59
CA LEU A 119 4.38 -7.61 -12.08
C LEU A 119 3.26 -8.32 -11.29
N ASN A 120 2.42 -9.07 -11.99
CA ASN A 120 1.20 -9.64 -11.41
C ASN A 120 1.38 -11.07 -10.89
N ALA A 121 2.58 -11.65 -10.91
CA ALA A 121 2.80 -13.01 -10.43
C ALA A 121 4.16 -13.18 -9.77
N ILE A 122 4.23 -14.16 -8.87
CA ILE A 122 5.45 -14.55 -8.17
C ILE A 122 5.66 -16.07 -8.25
N SER A 123 6.92 -16.47 -8.39
CA SER A 123 7.35 -17.88 -8.33
C SER A 123 8.57 -18.05 -7.45
N VAL A 124 8.61 -19.15 -6.69
CA VAL A 124 9.86 -19.73 -6.20
C VAL A 124 10.52 -20.45 -7.37
N TRP A 125 11.38 -19.75 -8.08
CA TRP A 125 11.87 -20.14 -9.38
C TRP A 125 13.30 -20.67 -9.32
N CYS A 126 13.52 -21.85 -9.89
CA CYS A 126 14.84 -22.44 -10.05
C CYS A 126 15.40 -22.13 -11.44
N VAL A 127 16.34 -21.19 -11.51
CA VAL A 127 16.98 -20.74 -12.76
C VAL A 127 17.67 -21.90 -13.49
N ALA A 128 18.43 -22.71 -12.74
CA ALA A 128 19.20 -23.82 -13.32
C ALA A 128 18.33 -24.93 -13.92
N ALA A 129 17.12 -25.14 -13.37
CA ALA A 129 16.16 -26.12 -13.88
C ALA A 129 15.13 -25.51 -14.85
N THR A 130 15.11 -24.17 -14.97
CA THR A 130 14.07 -23.44 -15.70
C THR A 130 12.66 -23.88 -15.26
N ALA A 131 12.44 -23.97 -13.95
CA ALA A 131 11.24 -24.56 -13.38
C ALA A 131 10.75 -23.80 -12.13
N SER A 132 9.43 -23.71 -11.97
CA SER A 132 8.76 -23.21 -10.77
C SER A 132 8.64 -24.33 -9.74
N PHE A 133 8.99 -24.05 -8.49
CA PHE A 133 8.73 -24.94 -7.35
C PHE A 133 7.39 -24.62 -6.67
N GLY A 134 6.83 -23.45 -6.97
CA GLY A 134 5.54 -22.97 -6.50
C GLY A 134 5.36 -21.54 -6.97
N SER A 135 4.15 -21.18 -7.35
CA SER A 135 3.82 -19.85 -7.86
C SER A 135 2.36 -19.47 -7.60
N GLY A 136 2.05 -18.20 -7.81
CA GLY A 136 0.69 -17.69 -7.84
C GLY A 136 0.63 -16.31 -8.51
N SER A 137 -0.55 -16.00 -9.05
CA SER A 137 -0.89 -14.65 -9.51
C SER A 137 -1.43 -13.82 -8.36
N PHE A 138 -0.95 -12.59 -8.22
CA PHE A 138 -1.53 -11.61 -7.31
C PHE A 138 -2.94 -11.27 -7.75
N ALA A 139 -3.84 -11.23 -6.77
CA ALA A 139 -5.18 -10.68 -6.90
C ALA A 139 -5.45 -9.84 -5.66
N ALA A 140 -6.49 -9.01 -5.70
CA ALA A 140 -7.05 -8.42 -4.49
C ALA A 140 -7.16 -9.50 -3.40
N ALA A 141 -6.70 -9.19 -2.19
CA ALA A 141 -6.70 -10.16 -1.09
C ALA A 141 -8.10 -10.77 -0.98
N PRO A 142 -8.26 -12.10 -0.84
CA PRO A 142 -9.58 -12.74 -0.90
C PRO A 142 -10.59 -12.16 0.09
N GLY A 143 -11.42 -11.26 -0.43
CA GLY A 143 -12.80 -10.96 -0.07
C GLY A 143 -13.06 -10.72 1.40
N LEU A 144 -12.66 -9.55 1.88
CA LEU A 144 -13.54 -8.81 2.77
C LEU A 144 -14.88 -8.70 2.03
N SER A 145 -15.96 -9.21 2.62
CA SER A 145 -17.29 -9.22 2.01
C SER A 145 -17.80 -7.82 1.61
N ALA A 146 -17.12 -6.76 2.06
CA ALA A 146 -17.44 -5.36 1.81
C ALA A 146 -16.50 -4.61 0.85
N ASP A 147 -15.55 -5.30 0.20
CA ASP A 147 -14.82 -4.79 -0.96
C ASP A 147 -15.73 -4.96 -2.20
N PHE A 148 -16.36 -3.87 -2.62
CA PHE A 148 -17.43 -3.84 -3.60
C PHE A 148 -16.98 -3.37 -4.99
N ASP A 149 -15.85 -2.69 -5.11
CA ASP A 149 -15.23 -2.39 -6.41
C ASP A 149 -14.06 -3.32 -6.76
N GLU A 150 -13.78 -4.31 -5.90
CA GLU A 150 -12.76 -5.35 -6.06
C GLU A 150 -11.34 -4.78 -6.15
N ASP A 151 -11.09 -3.63 -5.53
CA ASP A 151 -9.78 -2.98 -5.53
C ASP A 151 -8.85 -3.46 -4.40
N GLY A 152 -9.38 -4.27 -3.47
CA GLY A 152 -8.62 -4.94 -2.43
C GLY A 152 -8.53 -4.19 -1.11
N ASP A 153 -9.25 -3.09 -0.96
CA ASP A 153 -9.48 -2.45 0.33
C ASP A 153 -10.99 -2.35 0.68
N VAL A 154 -11.28 -1.77 1.86
CA VAL A 154 -12.66 -1.48 2.26
C VAL A 154 -12.70 -0.03 2.75
N ASP A 155 -13.11 0.85 1.85
CA ASP A 155 -13.04 2.29 2.03
C ASP A 155 -14.35 3.03 1.66
N GLY A 156 -14.26 4.34 1.44
CA GLY A 156 -15.42 5.16 1.06
C GLY A 156 -15.91 4.91 -0.36
N HIS A 157 -15.07 4.44 -1.28
CA HIS A 157 -15.43 4.05 -2.63
C HIS A 157 -16.36 2.84 -2.61
N ASP A 158 -16.03 1.81 -1.83
CA ASP A 158 -16.88 0.65 -1.59
C ASP A 158 -18.25 1.05 -1.07
N PHE A 159 -18.26 1.96 -0.09
CA PHE A 159 -19.50 2.45 0.49
C PHE A 159 -20.39 3.12 -0.56
N LEU A 160 -19.81 3.87 -1.50
CA LEU A 160 -20.56 4.51 -2.59
C LEU A 160 -21.09 3.49 -3.61
N ILE A 161 -20.36 2.41 -3.87
CA ILE A 161 -20.82 1.30 -4.72
C ILE A 161 -21.99 0.57 -4.05
N TRP A 162 -21.89 0.31 -2.75
CA TRP A 162 -22.96 -0.26 -1.93
C TRP A 162 -24.22 0.62 -1.91
N GLN A 163 -24.07 1.93 -1.68
CA GLN A 163 -25.20 2.87 -1.67
C GLN A 163 -25.96 2.94 -3.00
N ARG A 164 -25.27 2.70 -4.13
CA ARG A 164 -25.88 2.67 -5.47
C ARG A 164 -26.57 1.35 -5.80
N GLY A 165 -26.59 0.38 -4.86
CA GLY A 165 -27.28 -0.90 -5.01
C GLY A 165 -26.56 -1.90 -5.92
N ALA A 166 -25.26 -1.72 -6.16
CA ALA A 166 -24.46 -2.60 -7.00
C ALA A 166 -23.89 -3.82 -6.25
N ALA A 167 -23.88 -3.77 -4.91
CA ALA A 167 -23.34 -4.82 -4.05
C ALA A 167 -24.31 -5.99 -3.86
N SER A 168 -23.98 -7.18 -4.36
CA SER A 168 -24.76 -8.39 -4.12
C SER A 168 -24.38 -9.04 -2.79
N GLY A 169 -25.32 -9.10 -1.83
CA GLY A 169 -25.25 -10.04 -0.70
C GLY A 169 -24.53 -9.56 0.57
N ALA A 170 -23.80 -8.44 0.54
CA ALA A 170 -23.16 -7.88 1.73
C ALA A 170 -23.90 -6.67 2.31
N THR A 171 -23.81 -6.53 3.62
CA THR A 171 -24.59 -5.64 4.47
C THR A 171 -23.76 -4.43 4.91
N LEU A 172 -24.43 -3.37 5.39
CA LEU A 172 -23.75 -2.24 6.02
C LEU A 172 -22.85 -2.68 7.19
N SER A 173 -23.25 -3.74 7.91
CA SER A 173 -22.44 -4.28 9.00
C SER A 173 -21.13 -4.90 8.52
N ASP A 174 -21.13 -5.50 7.33
CA ASP A 174 -19.91 -6.08 6.76
C ASP A 174 -18.90 -4.96 6.48
N TRP A 175 -19.36 -3.87 5.84
CA TRP A 175 -18.54 -2.68 5.59
C TRP A 175 -18.04 -2.05 6.89
N GLN A 176 -18.90 -1.86 7.89
CA GLN A 176 -18.48 -1.31 9.18
C GLN A 176 -17.46 -2.18 9.92
N SER A 177 -17.53 -3.50 9.73
CA SER A 177 -16.61 -4.44 10.38
C SER A 177 -15.26 -4.55 9.69
N GLN A 178 -15.17 -4.15 8.43
CA GLN A 178 -14.00 -4.32 7.56
C GLN A 178 -13.38 -2.98 7.13
N TYR A 179 -14.05 -1.85 7.39
CA TYR A 179 -13.56 -0.53 7.03
C TYR A 179 -12.19 -0.24 7.65
N GLY A 180 -11.19 0.04 6.80
CA GLY A 180 -9.83 0.33 7.22
C GLY A 180 -8.99 -0.90 7.60
N ASP A 181 -9.39 -2.13 7.22
CA ASP A 181 -8.59 -3.35 7.44
C ASP A 181 -7.33 -3.45 6.55
N VAL A 182 -7.03 -2.44 5.73
CA VAL A 182 -5.68 -2.22 5.19
C VAL A 182 -4.80 -1.56 6.27
N LEU A 183 -3.99 -2.36 6.96
CA LEU A 183 -2.78 -1.83 7.59
C LEU A 183 -1.68 -1.75 6.50
N PRO A 184 -0.99 -0.62 6.38
CA PRO A 184 -0.20 -0.11 7.47
C PRO A 184 -0.80 1.13 8.10
N ASN A 185 -0.74 1.13 9.43
CA ASN A 185 -0.74 2.28 10.32
C ASN A 185 -0.18 3.56 9.66
N LEU A 186 -1.06 4.31 8.99
CA LEU A 186 -0.81 5.71 8.68
C LEU A 186 -0.79 6.40 10.03
N THR A 187 0.42 6.78 10.46
CA THR A 187 0.65 7.60 11.65
C THR A 187 -0.47 8.61 11.76
N ALA A 188 -1.21 8.60 12.87
CA ALA A 188 -2.37 9.46 13.10
C ALA A 188 -2.14 10.83 12.47
N VAL A 189 -2.96 11.17 11.47
CA VAL A 189 -2.93 12.48 10.80
C VAL A 189 -2.92 13.52 11.92
N PRO A 190 -1.84 14.32 12.10
CA PRO A 190 -1.83 15.35 13.12
C PRO A 190 -2.99 16.29 12.83
N GLU A 191 -4.02 16.29 13.68
CA GLU A 191 -5.18 17.13 13.42
C GLU A 191 -4.71 18.60 13.30
N PRO A 192 -5.20 19.34 12.30
CA PRO A 192 -4.80 20.72 12.10
C PRO A 192 -5.34 21.57 13.24
N SER A 193 -4.52 21.78 14.27
CA SER A 193 -4.57 22.92 15.17
C SER A 193 -5.97 23.43 15.56
N GLY A 194 -6.92 22.56 15.92
CA GLY A 194 -8.23 23.01 16.43
C GLY A 194 -8.08 23.96 17.63
N VAL A 195 -6.98 23.80 18.37
CA VAL A 195 -6.53 24.68 19.45
C VAL A 195 -6.27 26.11 18.98
N LEU A 196 -5.72 26.33 17.77
CA LEU A 196 -5.46 27.68 17.25
C LEU A 196 -6.75 28.41 16.87
N ILE A 197 -7.71 27.72 16.25
CA ILE A 197 -9.01 28.31 15.91
C ILE A 197 -9.81 28.62 17.19
N ALA A 198 -9.81 27.70 18.16
CA ALA A 198 -10.45 27.94 19.46
C ALA A 198 -9.78 29.09 20.24
N ALA A 199 -8.45 29.19 20.23
CA ALA A 199 -7.73 30.29 20.87
C ALA A 199 -8.00 31.64 20.20
N MET A 200 -8.07 31.69 18.85
CA MET A 200 -8.42 32.92 18.13
C MET A 200 -9.87 33.36 18.41
N MET A 201 -10.82 32.44 18.44
CA MET A 201 -12.21 32.76 18.80
C MET A 201 -12.34 33.25 20.24
N LEU A 202 -11.59 32.66 21.18
CA LEU A 202 -11.58 33.09 22.58
C LEU A 202 -10.98 34.50 22.74
N LEU A 203 -9.90 34.82 22.03
CA LEU A 203 -9.29 36.14 22.05
C LEU A 203 -10.20 37.23 21.45
N LEU A 204 -10.92 36.90 20.37
CA LEU A 204 -11.94 37.79 19.79
C LEU A 204 -13.11 38.00 20.75
N TRP A 205 -13.56 36.94 21.44
CA TRP A 205 -14.62 37.02 22.45
C TRP A 205 -14.23 37.89 23.65
N ILE A 206 -13.04 37.65 24.22
CA ILE A 206 -12.50 38.46 25.33
C ILE A 206 -12.35 39.93 24.92
N SER A 207 -11.95 40.19 23.68
CA SER A 207 -11.82 41.56 23.15
C SER A 207 -13.16 42.25 22.95
N TYR A 208 -14.21 41.50 22.60
CA TYR A 208 -15.58 42.01 22.44
C TYR A 208 -16.27 42.31 23.78
N CYS A 209 -16.08 41.46 24.79
CA CYS A 209 -16.64 41.68 26.13
C CYS A 209 -15.96 42.79 26.96
N ARG A 210 -14.86 43.38 26.45
CA ARG A 210 -14.08 44.41 27.15
C ARG A 210 -14.39 45.84 26.66
N GLN A 211 -15.34 46.01 25.75
CA GLN A 211 -15.96 47.29 25.38
C GLN A 211 -17.32 47.43 26.07
#